data_AF-A0A3N5CG92-F1
#
_entry.id   AF-A0A3N5CG92-F1
#
_cell.length_a   1.000
_cell.length_b   1.000
_cell.length_c   1.000
_cell.angle_alpha   90.00
_cell.angle_beta   90.00
_cell.angle_gamma   90.00
#
_symmetry.space_group_name_H-M   'P 1'
#
loop_
_entity.id
_entity.type
_entity.pdbx_description
1 polymer ?
#
loop_
_entity_poly.entity_id
_entity_poly.type
_entity_poly.pdbx_seq_one_letter_code
_entity_poly.pdbx_strand_id
1 'polypeptide(L)'
;MKKQKVNQKIERINHLFDTLEAQIKDQGLDPNIEERYFFLNDTHRDNFDLVQTYYSNIVTKPYIEAQCYLLALPDIYDNVNIFDYDEPLDWVFNGDDYSEVFHSLSIYNQNIVQIGLEANGVLTSNPTGFAQAMSHFNIEQMKVFWQFTAIHRKEAL
;
A
#
# COMPACT_ATOMS: atom_id res chain seq x y z
N MET A 1 11.66 -23.44 6.81
CA MET A 1 10.68 -22.35 6.65
C MET A 1 11.04 -21.07 7.40
N LYS A 2 11.11 -21.03 8.75
CA LYS A 2 11.39 -19.78 9.50
C LYS A 2 12.70 -19.06 9.09
N LYS A 3 13.79 -19.81 8.88
CA LYS A 3 15.08 -19.26 8.42
C LYS A 3 15.03 -18.69 6.99
N GLN A 4 14.24 -19.29 6.10
CA GLN A 4 14.09 -18.80 4.72
C GLN A 4 13.32 -17.47 4.67
N LYS A 5 12.23 -17.36 5.44
CA LYS A 5 11.48 -16.10 5.56
C LYS A 5 12.34 -14.96 6.12
N VAL A 6 13.13 -15.24 7.16
CA VAL A 6 14.07 -14.26 7.73
C VAL A 6 15.10 -13.80 6.68
N ASN A 7 15.66 -14.72 5.91
CA ASN A 7 16.61 -14.36 4.85
C ASN A 7 15.95 -13.48 3.77
N GLN A 8 14.74 -13.81 3.34
CA GLN A 8 13.99 -13.01 2.35
C GLN A 8 13.70 -11.59 2.86
N LYS A 9 13.33 -11.44 4.15
CA LYS A 9 13.16 -10.12 4.77
C LYS A 9 14.47 -9.32 4.77
N ILE A 10 15.59 -9.95 5.13
CA ILE A 10 16.92 -9.30 5.08
C ILE A 10 17.27 -8.88 3.65
N GLU A 11 17.01 -9.73 2.65
CA GLU A 11 17.25 -9.41 1.24
C GLU A 11 16.45 -8.19 0.77
N ARG A 12 15.15 -8.09 1.13
CA ARG A 12 14.31 -6.92 0.82
C ARG A 12 14.83 -5.65 1.48
N ILE A 13 15.23 -5.75 2.75
CA ILE A 13 15.79 -4.62 3.50
C ILE A 13 17.09 -4.13 2.85
N ASN A 14 18.00 -5.04 2.51
CA ASN A 14 19.26 -4.67 1.85
C ASN A 14 19.00 -4.00 0.50
N HIS A 15 18.08 -4.55 -0.31
CA HIS A 15 17.69 -3.96 -1.59
C HIS A 15 17.14 -2.52 -1.44
N LEU A 16 16.31 -2.28 -0.43
CA LEU A 16 15.82 -0.94 -0.12
C LEU A 16 16.97 0.01 0.20
N PHE A 17 17.91 -0.38 1.05
CA PHE A 17 19.07 0.44 1.39
C PHE A 17 19.97 0.71 0.20
N ASP A 18 20.26 -0.31 -0.63
CA ASP A 18 21.07 -0.16 -1.84
C ASP A 18 20.42 0.83 -2.83
N THR A 19 19.08 0.77 -2.97
CA THR A 19 18.30 1.68 -3.82
C THR A 19 18.37 3.12 -3.31
N LEU A 20 18.16 3.32 -2.01
CA LEU A 20 18.26 4.64 -1.37
C LEU A 20 19.68 5.21 -1.47
N GLU A 21 20.71 4.38 -1.31
CA GLU A 21 22.10 4.80 -1.45
C GLU A 21 22.41 5.23 -2.90
N ALA A 22 21.90 4.50 -3.89
CA ALA A 22 22.01 4.88 -5.29
C ALA A 22 21.32 6.22 -5.58
N GLN A 23 20.11 6.43 -5.07
CA GLN A 23 19.38 7.71 -5.22
C GLN A 23 20.15 8.90 -4.62
N ILE A 24 20.77 8.73 -3.45
CA ILE A 24 21.60 9.76 -2.81
C ILE A 24 22.84 10.08 -3.67
N LYS A 25 23.45 9.07 -4.29
CA LYS A 25 24.69 9.21 -5.08
C LYS A 25 24.46 9.83 -6.46
N ASP A 26 23.37 9.50 -7.14
CA ASP A 26 23.18 9.86 -8.56
C ASP A 26 22.35 11.12 -8.83
N GLN A 27 21.70 11.76 -7.84
CA GLN A 27 20.87 12.99 -8.00
C GLN A 27 19.92 12.99 -9.22
N GLY A 28 19.53 11.82 -9.74
CA GLY A 28 18.74 11.70 -10.95
C GLY A 28 17.77 10.55 -10.80
N LEU A 29 16.53 10.86 -10.41
CA LEU A 29 15.43 9.92 -10.51
C LEU A 29 15.21 9.59 -11.99
N ASP A 30 15.11 8.30 -12.32
CA ASP A 30 14.51 7.87 -13.59
C ASP A 30 13.05 8.33 -13.59
N PRO A 31 12.63 9.30 -14.44
CA PRO A 31 11.31 9.93 -14.33
C PRO A 31 10.15 9.06 -14.82
N ASN A 32 10.41 7.87 -15.36
CA ASN A 32 9.42 7.22 -16.22
C ASN A 32 8.66 6.09 -15.53
N ILE A 33 7.57 6.49 -14.85
CA ILE A 33 6.19 5.96 -14.96
C ILE A 33 5.26 6.66 -13.92
N GLU A 34 5.82 7.20 -12.83
CA GLU A 34 5.11 7.73 -11.64
C GLU A 34 4.71 9.23 -11.68
N GLU A 35 5.04 9.95 -12.75
CA GLU A 35 4.61 11.35 -12.94
C GLU A 35 3.07 11.52 -13.08
N ARG A 36 2.30 10.43 -13.21
CA ARG A 36 0.86 10.48 -13.54
C ARG A 36 -0.10 9.95 -12.48
N TYR A 37 0.40 9.48 -11.33
CA TYR A 37 -0.49 9.07 -10.25
C TYR A 37 -0.95 10.29 -9.46
N PHE A 38 -2.22 10.26 -9.07
CA PHE A 38 -2.70 11.16 -8.03
C PHE A 38 -2.12 10.73 -6.68
N PHE A 39 -1.45 11.63 -5.98
CA PHE A 39 -1.06 11.44 -4.59
C PHE A 39 -1.76 12.50 -3.74
N LEU A 40 -2.13 12.15 -2.50
CA LEU A 40 -2.80 13.06 -1.57
C LEU A 40 -1.91 14.28 -1.24
N ASN A 41 -0.60 14.05 -1.14
CA ASN A 41 0.44 15.04 -0.90
C ASN A 41 1.81 14.42 -1.24
N ASP A 42 2.88 15.18 -1.11
CA ASP A 42 4.25 14.73 -1.41
C ASP A 42 4.67 13.58 -0.47
N THR A 43 4.25 13.60 0.80
CA THR A 43 4.53 12.50 1.75
C THR A 43 3.93 11.17 1.28
N HIS A 44 2.73 11.20 0.70
CA HIS A 44 2.12 10.00 0.13
C HIS A 44 2.95 9.43 -1.03
N ARG A 45 3.53 10.29 -1.87
CA ARG A 45 4.43 9.88 -2.96
C ARG A 45 5.71 9.27 -2.39
N ASP A 46 6.39 9.97 -1.48
CA ASP A 46 7.65 9.50 -0.90
C ASP A 46 7.47 8.14 -0.18
N ASN A 47 6.37 7.98 0.56
CA ASN A 47 6.02 6.72 1.19
C ASN A 47 5.78 5.62 0.16
N PHE A 48 5.11 5.93 -0.95
CA PHE A 48 4.81 4.96 -2.00
C PHE A 48 6.09 4.40 -2.63
N ASP A 49 7.05 5.27 -2.96
CA ASP A 49 8.34 4.87 -3.52
C ASP A 49 9.08 3.93 -2.58
N LEU A 50 9.07 4.22 -1.26
CA LEU A 50 9.67 3.36 -0.23
C LEU A 50 8.98 2.00 -0.13
N VAL A 51 7.65 2.00 -0.01
CA VAL A 51 6.84 0.78 0.12
C VAL A 51 7.02 -0.10 -1.11
N GLN A 52 6.91 0.48 -2.31
CA GLN A 52 7.06 -0.24 -3.57
C GLN A 52 8.47 -0.80 -3.73
N THR A 53 9.50 -0.06 -3.33
CA THR A 53 10.88 -0.55 -3.34
C THR A 53 11.06 -1.74 -2.41
N TYR A 54 10.49 -1.68 -1.20
CA TYR A 54 10.56 -2.78 -0.23
C TYR A 54 9.85 -4.05 -0.73
N TYR A 55 8.69 -3.91 -1.38
CA TYR A 55 7.92 -5.03 -1.96
C TYR A 55 8.27 -5.30 -3.43
N SER A 56 9.34 -4.73 -3.97
CA SER A 56 9.71 -4.81 -5.41
C SER A 56 9.77 -6.23 -5.97
N ASN A 57 10.14 -7.20 -5.15
CA ASN A 57 10.18 -8.61 -5.50
C ASN A 57 8.80 -9.25 -5.78
N ILE A 58 7.71 -8.63 -5.32
CA ILE A 58 6.31 -9.08 -5.50
C ILE A 58 5.40 -8.03 -6.17
N VAL A 59 5.85 -6.78 -6.28
CA VAL A 59 5.17 -5.64 -6.96
C VAL A 59 4.94 -5.86 -8.46
N THR A 60 5.45 -6.95 -9.04
CA THR A 60 5.19 -7.33 -10.44
C THR A 60 3.72 -7.52 -10.79
N LYS A 61 2.83 -7.62 -9.79
CA LYS A 61 1.38 -7.76 -9.97
C LYS A 61 0.65 -6.44 -9.70
N PRO A 62 -0.24 -5.96 -10.60
CA PRO A 62 -1.01 -4.73 -10.43
C PRO A 62 -1.71 -4.57 -9.07
N TYR A 63 -2.25 -5.66 -8.52
CA TYR A 63 -2.96 -5.58 -7.25
C TYR A 63 -2.03 -5.34 -6.05
N ILE A 64 -0.79 -5.84 -6.08
CA ILE A 64 0.20 -5.61 -5.01
C ILE A 64 0.64 -4.15 -5.03
N GLU A 65 0.91 -3.60 -6.22
CA GLU A 65 1.21 -2.17 -6.38
C GLU A 65 0.07 -1.29 -5.88
N ALA A 66 -1.18 -1.64 -6.21
CA ALA A 66 -2.35 -0.91 -5.71
C ALA A 66 -2.46 -0.96 -4.17
N GLN A 67 -2.10 -2.09 -3.55
CA GLN A 67 -2.03 -2.18 -2.09
C GLN A 67 -0.87 -1.37 -1.50
N CYS A 68 0.29 -1.34 -2.16
CA CYS A 68 1.41 -0.48 -1.79
C CYS A 68 0.99 0.99 -1.80
N TYR A 69 0.21 1.40 -2.81
CA TYR A 69 -0.38 2.74 -2.90
C TYR A 69 -1.30 3.05 -1.72
N LEU A 70 -2.15 2.12 -1.29
CA LEU A 70 -2.97 2.35 -0.09
C LEU A 70 -2.16 2.40 1.21
N LEU A 71 -1.21 1.47 1.38
CA LEU A 71 -0.32 1.40 2.55
C LEU A 71 0.51 2.69 2.70
N ALA A 72 0.85 3.34 1.60
CA ALA A 72 1.64 4.57 1.58
C ALA A 72 0.89 5.81 2.09
N LEU A 73 -0.45 5.76 2.23
CA LEU A 73 -1.21 6.88 2.77
C LEU A 73 -0.64 7.30 4.13
N PRO A 74 -0.34 8.59 4.38
CA PRO A 74 0.45 9.01 5.53
C PRO A 74 -0.05 8.47 6.88
N ASP A 75 -1.35 8.63 7.14
CA ASP A 75 -1.98 8.12 8.36
C ASP A 75 -1.85 6.60 8.54
N ILE A 76 -1.78 5.83 7.44
CA ILE A 76 -1.61 4.37 7.49
C ILE A 76 -0.14 4.04 7.68
N TYR A 77 0.72 4.61 6.84
CA TYR A 77 2.16 4.36 6.84
C TYR A 77 2.80 4.65 8.20
N ASP A 78 2.43 5.77 8.82
CA ASP A 78 2.97 6.18 10.14
C ASP A 78 2.61 5.21 11.27
N ASN A 79 1.56 4.40 11.09
CA ASN A 79 1.08 3.43 12.08
C ASN A 79 1.44 1.97 11.73
N VAL A 80 2.05 1.71 10.58
CA VAL A 80 2.37 0.35 10.10
C VAL A 80 3.87 0.21 9.89
N ASN A 81 4.49 -0.68 10.67
CA ASN A 81 5.86 -1.08 10.41
C ASN A 81 5.93 -2.08 9.24
N ILE A 82 6.13 -1.58 8.02
CA ILE A 82 6.13 -2.38 6.77
C ILE A 82 7.11 -3.57 6.81
N PHE A 83 8.18 -3.47 7.60
CA PHE A 83 9.17 -4.54 7.72
C PHE A 83 8.57 -5.80 8.33
N ASP A 84 7.54 -5.70 9.17
CA ASP A 84 6.97 -6.84 9.89
C ASP A 84 6.06 -7.74 9.05
N TYR A 85 5.79 -7.35 7.81
CA TYR A 85 4.76 -7.96 6.98
C TYR A 85 5.30 -8.48 5.64
N ASP A 86 4.84 -9.66 5.23
CA ASP A 86 5.27 -10.32 4.00
C ASP A 86 4.56 -9.70 2.77
N GLU A 87 3.30 -9.28 2.93
CA GLU A 87 2.47 -8.54 1.96
C GLU A 87 1.95 -7.20 2.52
N PRO A 88 1.60 -6.21 1.65
CA PRO A 88 1.30 -4.85 2.09
C PRO A 88 0.09 -4.69 3.03
N LEU A 89 -0.88 -5.61 3.02
CA LEU A 89 -2.07 -5.56 3.87
C LEU A 89 -2.13 -6.65 4.94
N ASP A 90 -1.03 -7.40 5.18
CA ASP A 90 -1.02 -8.46 6.21
C ASP A 90 -1.24 -7.91 7.63
N TRP A 91 -0.97 -6.63 7.85
CA TRP A 91 -1.14 -5.95 9.14
C TRP A 91 -2.59 -5.74 9.56
N VAL A 92 -3.55 -5.91 8.64
CA VAL A 92 -4.96 -5.60 8.88
C VAL A 92 -5.60 -6.55 9.88
N PHE A 93 -5.16 -7.81 9.90
CA PHE A 93 -5.73 -8.84 10.77
C PHE A 93 -4.76 -9.29 11.85
N ASN A 94 -5.30 -9.65 13.00
CA ASN A 94 -4.60 -10.36 14.06
C ASN A 94 -5.38 -11.65 14.38
N GLY A 95 -5.04 -12.72 13.69
CA GLY A 95 -5.85 -13.94 13.71
C GLY A 95 -7.14 -13.74 12.92
N ASP A 96 -8.29 -14.00 13.56
CA ASP A 96 -9.62 -13.88 12.94
C ASP A 96 -10.23 -12.48 13.10
N ASP A 97 -9.61 -11.60 13.90
CA ASP A 97 -10.08 -10.25 14.19
C ASP A 97 -9.21 -9.18 13.50
N TYR A 98 -9.73 -7.95 13.40
CA TYR A 98 -8.91 -6.80 12.97
C TYR A 98 -7.83 -6.47 14.00
N SER A 99 -6.68 -6.01 13.52
CA SER A 99 -5.59 -5.56 14.38
C SER A 99 -5.94 -4.25 15.11
N GLU A 100 -5.27 -4.00 16.23
CA GLU A 100 -5.38 -2.73 16.96
C GLU A 100 -4.98 -1.54 16.08
N VAL A 101 -3.98 -1.75 15.22
CA VAL A 101 -3.54 -0.76 14.23
C VAL A 101 -4.70 -0.39 13.31
N PHE A 102 -5.39 -1.38 12.73
CA PHE A 102 -6.55 -1.11 11.87
C PHE A 102 -7.66 -0.33 12.61
N HIS A 103 -7.96 -0.70 13.84
CA HIS A 103 -8.98 -0.02 14.65
C HIS A 103 -8.61 1.41 15.03
N SER A 104 -7.32 1.73 15.14
CA SER A 104 -6.86 3.09 15.44
C SER A 104 -6.95 4.05 14.25
N LEU A 105 -7.12 3.55 13.03
CA LEU A 105 -7.21 4.38 11.84
C LEU A 105 -8.52 5.17 11.79
N SER A 106 -8.52 6.28 11.05
CA SER A 106 -9.74 7.00 10.72
C SER A 106 -10.72 6.09 9.96
N ILE A 107 -12.03 6.35 10.08
CA ILE A 107 -13.07 5.59 9.36
C ILE A 107 -12.82 5.59 7.84
N TYR A 108 -12.32 6.71 7.30
CA TYR A 108 -11.93 6.79 5.90
C TYR A 108 -10.84 5.76 5.55
N ASN A 109 -9.75 5.72 6.32
CA ASN A 109 -8.64 4.82 6.08
C ASN A 109 -9.03 3.35 6.31
N GLN A 110 -9.87 3.07 7.30
CA GLN A 110 -10.46 1.74 7.50
C GLN A 110 -11.23 1.29 6.25
N ASN A 111 -12.09 2.15 5.70
CA ASN A 111 -12.87 1.84 4.50
C ASN A 111 -12.00 1.66 3.25
N ILE A 112 -10.97 2.49 3.07
CA ILE A 112 -10.01 2.35 1.97
C ILE A 112 -9.26 1.01 2.04
N VAL A 113 -8.80 0.63 3.23
CA VAL A 113 -8.08 -0.63 3.44
C VAL A 113 -8.99 -1.83 3.19
N GLN A 114 -10.26 -1.75 3.66
CA GLN A 114 -11.27 -2.75 3.36
C GLN A 114 -11.53 -2.88 1.85
N ILE A 115 -11.62 -1.77 1.11
CA ILE A 115 -11.70 -1.80 -0.36
C ILE A 115 -10.51 -2.55 -0.97
N GLY A 116 -9.29 -2.30 -0.46
CA GLY A 116 -8.07 -2.99 -0.89
C GLY A 116 -8.13 -4.51 -0.68
N LEU A 117 -8.76 -4.96 0.41
CA LEU A 117 -9.00 -6.36 0.72
C LEU A 117 -10.12 -6.95 -0.16
N GLU A 118 -11.22 -6.23 -0.31
CA GLU A 118 -12.37 -6.61 -1.14
C GLU A 118 -11.99 -6.79 -2.61
N ALA A 119 -11.08 -5.96 -3.13
CA ALA A 119 -10.55 -6.07 -4.49
C ALA A 119 -9.84 -7.42 -4.75
N ASN A 120 -9.36 -8.08 -3.68
CA ASN A 120 -8.75 -9.41 -3.74
C ASN A 120 -9.70 -10.52 -3.27
N GLY A 121 -10.99 -10.24 -3.16
CA GLY A 121 -12.03 -11.21 -2.79
C GLY A 121 -12.15 -11.48 -1.29
N VAL A 122 -11.50 -10.69 -0.43
CA VAL A 122 -11.64 -10.80 1.02
C VAL A 122 -12.80 -9.92 1.46
N LEU A 123 -13.92 -10.54 1.86
CA LEU A 123 -15.07 -9.81 2.40
C LEU A 123 -14.85 -9.51 3.87
N THR A 124 -14.77 -8.23 4.18
CA THR A 124 -14.36 -7.69 5.48
C THR A 124 -15.54 -7.25 6.36
N SER A 125 -16.64 -6.81 5.76
CA SER A 125 -17.78 -6.26 6.48
C SER A 125 -19.08 -6.32 5.67
N ASN A 126 -20.20 -6.10 6.37
CA ASN A 126 -21.50 -5.83 5.76
C ASN A 126 -22.16 -4.64 6.50
N PRO A 127 -22.36 -3.46 5.87
CA PRO A 127 -22.07 -3.14 4.47
C PRO A 127 -20.57 -3.15 4.16
N THR A 128 -20.22 -3.42 2.90
CA THR A 128 -18.84 -3.48 2.40
C THR A 128 -18.14 -2.13 2.53
N GLY A 129 -16.81 -2.13 2.61
CA GLY A 129 -15.97 -0.94 2.56
C GLY A 129 -16.29 -0.10 1.32
N PHE A 130 -16.50 -0.73 0.16
CA PHE A 130 -16.97 -0.02 -1.04
C PHE A 130 -18.31 0.70 -0.84
N ALA A 131 -19.32 0.05 -0.28
CA ALA A 131 -20.63 0.68 -0.07
C ALA A 131 -20.55 1.86 0.93
N GLN A 132 -19.73 1.71 1.97
CA GLN A 132 -19.48 2.77 2.93
C GLN A 132 -18.70 3.94 2.30
N ALA A 133 -17.73 3.66 1.45
CA ALA A 133 -16.97 4.65 0.72
C ALA A 133 -17.85 5.50 -0.20
N MET A 134 -18.69 4.85 -1.01
CA MET A 134 -19.58 5.54 -1.96
C MET A 134 -20.62 6.46 -1.29
N SER A 135 -20.89 6.27 0.01
CA SER A 135 -21.84 7.08 0.76
C SER A 135 -21.19 8.22 1.56
N HIS A 136 -19.88 8.17 1.84
CA HIS A 136 -19.22 9.08 2.77
C HIS A 136 -17.95 9.75 2.25
N PHE A 137 -17.37 9.28 1.14
CA PHE A 137 -16.11 9.84 0.64
C PHE A 137 -16.30 11.24 0.07
N ASN A 138 -15.43 12.16 0.49
CA ASN A 138 -15.29 13.45 -0.16
C ASN A 138 -14.48 13.35 -1.47
N ILE A 139 -14.32 14.45 -2.19
CA ILE A 139 -13.66 14.43 -3.50
C ILE A 139 -12.19 13.99 -3.46
N GLU A 140 -11.42 14.39 -2.43
CA GLU A 140 -10.02 13.99 -2.30
C GLU A 140 -9.91 12.48 -2.01
N GLN A 141 -10.80 11.98 -1.15
CA GLN A 141 -10.92 10.56 -0.83
C GLN A 141 -11.32 9.73 -2.06
N MET A 142 -12.20 10.27 -2.90
CA MET A 142 -12.58 9.65 -4.18
C MET A 142 -11.42 9.62 -5.17
N LYS A 143 -10.57 10.65 -5.24
CA LYS A 143 -9.39 10.63 -6.10
C LYS A 143 -8.39 9.53 -5.71
N VAL A 144 -8.16 9.33 -4.41
CA VAL A 144 -7.36 8.20 -3.91
C VAL A 144 -7.99 6.87 -4.32
N PHE A 145 -9.30 6.71 -4.12
CA PHE A 145 -10.02 5.51 -4.53
C PHE A 145 -9.91 5.25 -6.05
N TRP A 146 -10.10 6.27 -6.88
CA TRP A 146 -9.98 6.13 -8.34
C TRP A 146 -8.56 5.78 -8.75
N GLN A 147 -7.55 6.42 -8.17
CA GLN A 147 -6.16 6.09 -8.43
C GLN A 147 -5.86 4.64 -8.06
N PHE A 148 -6.29 4.19 -6.88
CA PHE A 148 -6.19 2.79 -6.46
C PHE A 148 -6.79 1.85 -7.52
N THR A 149 -8.03 2.11 -7.96
CA THR A 149 -8.69 1.26 -8.96
C THR A 149 -7.96 1.28 -10.31
N ALA A 150 -7.40 2.42 -10.71
CA ALA A 150 -6.64 2.55 -11.95
C ALA A 150 -5.35 1.72 -11.91
N ILE A 151 -4.63 1.73 -10.79
CA ILE A 151 -3.43 0.89 -10.59
C ILE A 151 -3.83 -0.59 -10.59
N HIS A 152 -4.84 -0.95 -9.79
CA HIS A 152 -5.31 -2.32 -9.65
C HIS A 152 -5.74 -2.94 -11.00
N ARG A 153 -6.24 -2.11 -11.91
CA ARG A 153 -6.70 -2.49 -13.25
C ARG A 153 -5.75 -2.05 -14.38
N LYS A 154 -4.49 -1.72 -14.10
CA LYS A 154 -3.55 -1.16 -15.11
C LYS A 154 -3.34 -2.06 -16.34
N GLU A 155 -3.60 -3.35 -16.22
CA GLU A 155 -3.51 -4.35 -17.30
C GLU A 155 -4.87 -4.69 -17.96
N ALA A 156 -5.94 -3.99 -17.59
CA ALA A 156 -7.25 -4.19 -18.20
C ALA A 156 -7.29 -3.65 -19.64
N LEU A 157 -7.81 -4.48 -20.56
CA LEU A 157 -8.00 -4.16 -21.98
C LEU A 157 -9.28 -3.38 -22.24
#